data_AF-A0AA92WAR9-F1
#
_entry.id   AF-A0AA92WAR9-F1
#
_cell.length_a   1.000
_cell.length_b   1.000
_cell.length_c   1.000
_cell.angle_alpha   90.00
_cell.angle_beta   90.00
_cell.angle_gamma   90.00
#
_symmetry.space_group_name_H-M   'P 1'
#
loop_
_entity.id
_entity.type
_entity.pdbx_description
1 polymer ?
#
loop_
_entity_poly.entity_id
_entity_poly.type
_entity_poly.pdbx_seq_one_letter_code
_entity_poly.pdbx_strand_id
1 'polypeptide(L)'
;MDRVQEKLGKYPCLVWVIALIPVLFGGLVYLLYRPKNIILFEVLNKLGGSTTVDMVRSKVEHVHLPDFVVYSLPAGLWTASYLMAMCLCTKQLNRKMRLSLALPLPISAVVLEFMQLFGLCPGTFDIYDVVCYVIPIIIFVKLV
;
A
#
# COMPACT_ATOMS: atom_id res chain seq x y z
N MET A 1 -10.89 10.34 23.23
CA MET A 1 -10.71 10.87 21.87
C MET A 1 -9.27 11.32 21.79
N ASP A 2 -8.40 10.48 21.23
CA ASP A 2 -6.95 10.61 21.41
C ASP A 2 -6.40 11.93 20.86
N ARG A 3 -5.44 12.54 21.58
CA ARG A 3 -4.72 13.78 21.21
C ARG A 3 -4.22 13.78 19.76
N VAL A 4 -3.96 12.60 19.20
CA VAL A 4 -3.53 12.39 17.82
C VAL A 4 -4.68 12.61 16.82
N GLN A 5 -5.88 12.08 17.08
CA GLN A 5 -7.05 12.31 16.23
C GLN A 5 -7.50 13.78 16.23
N GLU A 6 -7.37 14.45 17.39
CA GLU A 6 -7.68 15.87 17.51
C GLU A 6 -6.72 16.73 16.66
N LYS A 7 -5.41 16.43 16.71
CA LYS A 7 -4.40 17.11 15.86
C LYS A 7 -4.55 16.78 14.37
N LEU A 8 -4.75 15.51 14.02
CA LEU A 8 -4.99 15.09 12.62
C LEU A 8 -6.26 15.71 12.06
N GLY A 9 -7.28 15.86 12.90
CA GLY A 9 -8.54 16.50 12.56
C GLY A 9 -8.43 18.00 12.27
N LYS A 10 -7.37 18.66 12.73
CA LYS A 10 -7.11 20.10 12.54
C LYS A 10 -6.45 20.41 11.20
N TYR A 11 -5.79 19.43 10.56
CA TYR A 11 -5.03 19.61 9.33
C TYR A 11 -5.33 18.53 8.28
N PRO A 12 -6.57 18.42 7.77
CA PRO A 12 -6.96 17.34 6.85
C PRO A 12 -6.12 17.31 5.57
N CYS A 13 -5.78 18.48 5.00
CA CYS A 13 -4.94 18.57 3.80
C CYS A 13 -3.54 18.00 4.03
N LEU A 14 -2.96 18.22 5.22
CA LEU A 14 -1.65 17.69 5.56
C LEU A 14 -1.67 16.15 5.61
N VAL A 15 -2.72 15.57 6.18
CA VAL A 15 -2.85 14.11 6.27
C VAL A 15 -3.04 13.48 4.89
N TRP A 16 -3.76 14.14 3.97
CA TRP A 16 -3.86 13.69 2.58
C TRP A 16 -2.50 13.70 1.87
N VAL A 17 -1.71 14.77 2.05
CA VAL A 17 -0.34 14.84 1.50
C VAL A 17 0.52 13.71 2.08
N ILE A 18 0.44 13.48 3.39
CA ILE A 18 1.17 12.39 4.05
C ILE A 18 0.72 11.02 3.54
N ALA A 19 -0.57 10.81 3.29
CA ALA A 19 -1.09 9.55 2.74
C ALA A 19 -0.68 9.34 1.27
N LEU A 20 -0.50 10.41 0.49
CA LEU A 20 -0.09 10.32 -0.91
C LEU A 20 1.36 9.83 -1.05
N ILE A 21 2.25 10.26 -0.15
CA ILE A 21 3.69 9.95 -0.22
C ILE A 21 3.97 8.43 -0.27
N PRO A 22 3.43 7.57 0.62
CA PRO A 22 3.62 6.12 0.56
C PRO A 22 3.13 5.49 -0.74
N VAL A 23 2.01 5.95 -1.29
CA VAL A 23 1.47 5.40 -2.55
C VAL A 23 2.36 5.75 -3.72
N LEU A 24 2.82 6.99 -3.81
CA LEU A 24 3.73 7.41 -4.87
C LEU A 24 5.08 6.71 -4.77
N PHE A 25 5.63 6.59 -3.55
CA PHE A 25 6.91 5.93 -3.34
C PHE A 25 6.82 4.43 -3.63
N GLY A 26 5.80 3.74 -3.10
CA GLY A 26 5.55 2.34 -3.41
C GLY A 26 5.30 2.12 -4.90
N GLY A 27 4.54 3.00 -5.55
CA GLY A 27 4.30 2.98 -6.99
C GLY A 27 5.57 3.17 -7.81
N LEU A 28 6.47 4.07 -7.40
CA LEU A 28 7.76 4.29 -8.05
C LEU A 28 8.64 3.04 -7.99
N VAL A 29 8.80 2.46 -6.80
CA VAL A 29 9.58 1.21 -6.62
C VAL A 29 8.98 0.10 -7.48
N TYR A 30 7.65 -0.03 -7.46
CA TYR A 30 6.93 -1.04 -8.22
C TYR A 30 7.12 -0.89 -9.75
N LEU A 31 7.04 0.34 -10.27
CA LEU A 31 7.21 0.62 -11.69
C LEU A 31 8.65 0.44 -12.17
N LEU A 32 9.64 0.71 -11.33
CA LEU A 32 11.04 0.66 -11.72
C LEU A 32 11.66 -0.73 -11.59
N TYR A 33 11.29 -1.52 -10.58
CA TYR A 33 12.00 -2.75 -10.24
C TYR A 33 11.19 -4.03 -10.49
N ARG A 34 9.85 -4.02 -10.41
CA ARG A 34 9.03 -5.22 -10.68
C ARG A 34 8.97 -5.52 -12.20
N PRO A 35 8.69 -6.77 -12.62
CA PRO A 35 8.64 -7.13 -14.03
C PRO A 35 7.40 -6.53 -14.72
N LYS A 36 7.49 -6.28 -16.03
CA LYS A 36 6.47 -5.57 -16.84
C LYS A 36 5.15 -6.33 -17.04
N ASN A 37 5.06 -7.58 -16.61
CA ASN A 37 3.91 -8.47 -16.86
C ASN A 37 2.70 -8.18 -15.96
N ILE A 38 2.58 -6.95 -15.44
CA ILE A 38 1.60 -6.59 -14.42
C ILE A 38 0.60 -5.61 -15.02
N ILE A 39 -0.66 -5.72 -14.60
CA ILE A 39 -1.80 -4.86 -14.99
C ILE A 39 -1.44 -3.36 -14.97
N LEU A 40 -0.66 -2.91 -13.99
CA LEU A 40 -0.24 -1.51 -13.90
C LEU A 40 0.56 -1.05 -15.12
N PHE A 41 1.41 -1.90 -15.67
CA PHE A 41 2.17 -1.60 -16.89
C PHE A 41 1.27 -1.60 -18.13
N GLU A 42 0.24 -2.43 -18.18
CA GLU A 42 -0.77 -2.38 -19.25
C GLU A 42 -1.56 -1.07 -19.22
N VAL A 43 -1.97 -0.61 -18.03
CA VAL A 43 -2.62 0.69 -17.86
C VAL A 43 -1.68 1.82 -18.26
N LEU A 44 -0.41 1.76 -17.86
CA LEU A 44 0.60 2.74 -18.22
C LEU A 44 0.85 2.79 -19.74
N ASN A 45 0.89 1.63 -20.39
CA ASN A 45 0.98 1.52 -21.86
C ASN A 45 -0.20 2.22 -22.54
N LYS A 46 -1.42 2.00 -22.06
CA LYS A 46 -2.63 2.66 -22.59
C LYS A 46 -2.61 4.18 -22.42
N LEU A 47 -1.93 4.68 -21.37
CA LEU A 47 -1.74 6.10 -21.09
C LEU A 47 -0.53 6.70 -21.84
N GLY A 48 0.22 5.91 -22.61
CA GLY A 48 1.40 6.37 -23.36
C GLY A 48 2.64 6.65 -22.51
N GLY A 49 2.67 6.22 -21.23
CA GLY A 49 3.76 6.50 -20.29
C GLY A 49 4.91 5.49 -20.32
N SER A 50 4.81 4.44 -21.13
CA SER A 50 5.72 3.30 -21.10
C SER A 50 7.14 3.61 -21.56
N THR A 51 7.29 4.44 -22.60
CA THR A 51 8.61 4.88 -23.10
C THR A 51 9.42 5.60 -22.02
N THR A 52 8.76 6.47 -21.25
CA THR A 52 9.40 7.22 -20.16
C THR A 52 9.84 6.28 -19.03
N VAL A 53 8.97 5.35 -18.62
CA VAL A 53 9.32 4.38 -17.58
C VAL A 53 10.46 3.47 -18.03
N ASP A 54 10.45 3.01 -19.27
CA ASP A 54 11.51 2.17 -19.81
C ASP A 54 12.87 2.88 -19.87
N MET A 55 12.88 4.17 -20.22
CA MET A 55 14.09 4.99 -20.20
C MET A 55 14.63 5.19 -18.77
N VAL A 56 13.76 5.29 -17.77
CA VAL A 56 14.21 5.42 -16.37
C VAL A 56 14.70 4.07 -15.85
N ARG A 57 14.02 2.97 -16.19
CA ARG A 57 14.41 1.61 -15.82
C ARG A 57 15.81 1.25 -16.30
N SER A 58 16.16 1.59 -17.54
CA SER A 58 17.51 1.33 -18.07
C SER A 58 18.61 2.09 -17.33
N LYS A 59 18.30 3.25 -16.72
CA LYS A 59 19.26 4.01 -15.90
C LYS A 59 19.47 3.40 -14.50
N VAL A 60 18.45 2.72 -13.96
CA VAL A 60 18.49 2.12 -12.62
C VAL A 60 18.75 0.62 -12.63
N GLU A 61 18.96 0.02 -13.80
CA GLU A 61 19.20 -1.42 -13.96
C GLU A 61 20.41 -1.92 -13.16
N HIS A 62 21.44 -1.08 -13.00
CA HIS A 62 22.64 -1.39 -12.21
C HIS A 62 22.43 -1.24 -10.70
N VAL A 63 21.32 -0.66 -10.26
CA VAL A 63 21.00 -0.47 -8.84
C VAL A 63 20.18 -1.67 -8.37
N HIS A 64 20.82 -2.58 -7.64
CA HIS A 64 20.11 -3.70 -7.05
C HIS A 64 19.53 -3.31 -5.69
N LEU A 65 18.20 -3.31 -5.60
CA LEU A 65 17.50 -3.19 -4.33
C LEU A 65 17.30 -4.58 -3.70
N PRO A 66 17.25 -4.68 -2.35
CA PRO A 66 16.89 -5.93 -1.68
C PRO A 66 15.49 -6.39 -2.10
N ASP A 67 15.29 -7.71 -2.19
CA ASP A 67 14.01 -8.31 -2.60
C ASP A 67 12.84 -7.80 -1.75
N PHE A 68 13.03 -7.68 -0.43
CA PHE A 68 12.06 -7.08 0.48
C PHE A 68 11.55 -5.71 0.03
N VAL A 69 12.45 -4.84 -0.44
CA VAL A 69 12.11 -3.46 -0.84
C VAL A 69 11.29 -3.47 -2.12
N VAL A 70 11.55 -4.42 -3.03
CA VAL A 70 10.89 -4.51 -4.33
C VAL A 70 9.55 -5.23 -4.23
N TYR A 71 9.49 -6.32 -3.46
CA TYR A 71 8.34 -7.23 -3.45
C TYR A 71 7.36 -6.95 -2.30
N SER A 72 7.84 -6.57 -1.10
CA SER A 72 6.99 -6.45 0.10
C SER A 72 6.69 -5.03 0.55
N LEU A 73 7.70 -4.15 0.49
CA LEU A 73 7.56 -2.78 0.96
C LEU A 73 6.42 -2.00 0.26
N PRO A 74 6.23 -2.06 -1.07
CA PRO A 74 5.16 -1.34 -1.74
C PRO A 74 3.78 -1.72 -1.20
N ALA A 75 3.56 -3.01 -0.91
CA ALA A 75 2.30 -3.49 -0.37
C ALA A 75 1.97 -2.85 0.99
N GLY A 76 2.93 -2.83 1.92
CA GLY A 76 2.75 -2.18 3.22
C GLY A 76 2.53 -0.67 3.13
N LEU A 77 3.24 0.00 2.23
CA LEU A 77 3.08 1.45 1.98
C LEU A 77 1.69 1.78 1.43
N TRP A 78 1.17 0.96 0.52
CA TRP A 78 -0.17 1.13 -0.03
C TRP A 78 -1.25 0.88 1.02
N THR A 79 -1.10 -0.17 1.84
CA THR A 79 -2.02 -0.44 2.94
C THR A 79 -2.02 0.69 3.97
N ALA A 80 -0.85 1.23 4.33
CA ALA A 80 -0.76 2.37 5.22
C ALA A 80 -1.45 3.62 4.64
N SER A 81 -1.19 3.94 3.38
CA SER A 81 -1.85 5.07 2.69
C SER A 81 -3.36 4.92 2.65
N TYR A 82 -3.85 3.74 2.28
CA TYR A 82 -5.27 3.44 2.26
C TYR A 82 -5.92 3.61 3.64
N LEU A 83 -5.30 3.08 4.70
CA LEU A 83 -5.82 3.19 6.06
C LEU A 83 -5.79 4.65 6.57
N MET A 84 -4.77 5.43 6.21
CA MET A 84 -4.72 6.87 6.50
C MET A 84 -5.85 7.62 5.80
N ALA A 85 -6.08 7.35 4.51
CA ALA A 85 -7.19 7.93 3.75
C ALA A 85 -8.54 7.54 4.36
N MET A 86 -8.72 6.27 4.73
CA MET A 86 -9.94 5.81 5.41
C MET A 86 -10.16 6.52 6.74
N CYS A 87 -9.11 6.76 7.53
CA CYS A 87 -9.22 7.51 8.78
C CYS A 87 -9.78 8.93 8.58
N LEU A 88 -9.42 9.59 7.46
CA LEU A 88 -9.94 10.92 7.12
C LEU A 88 -11.37 10.86 6.61
N CYS A 89 -11.66 9.96 5.68
CA CYS A 89 -12.97 9.84 5.04
C CYS A 89 -14.06 9.39 6.02
N THR A 90 -13.71 8.64 7.06
CA THR A 90 -14.67 8.06 8.02
C THR A 90 -14.66 8.74 9.39
N LYS A 91 -14.05 9.93 9.52
CA LYS A 91 -13.88 10.64 10.81
C LYS A 91 -15.19 10.89 11.56
N GLN A 92 -16.30 11.09 10.84
CA GLN A 92 -17.63 11.37 11.43
C GLN A 92 -18.37 10.10 11.87
N LEU A 93 -17.86 8.92 11.53
CA LEU A 93 -18.49 7.65 11.85
C LEU A 93 -18.06 7.15 13.23
N ASN A 94 -18.90 6.32 13.83
CA ASN A 94 -18.53 5.62 15.06
C ASN A 94 -17.40 4.61 14.79
N ARG A 95 -16.70 4.23 15.87
CA ARG A 95 -15.57 3.30 15.82
C ARG A 95 -15.88 2.00 15.07
N LYS A 96 -17.03 1.38 15.37
CA LYS A 96 -17.43 0.10 14.77
C LYS A 96 -17.58 0.22 13.25
N MET A 97 -18.32 1.22 12.77
CA MET A 97 -18.51 1.46 11.34
C MET A 97 -17.20 1.75 10.62
N ARG A 98 -16.31 2.55 11.23
CA ARG A 98 -14.99 2.83 10.65
C ARG A 98 -14.15 1.56 10.48
N LEU A 99 -14.12 0.70 11.49
CA LEU A 99 -13.41 -0.58 11.40
C LEU A 99 -14.05 -1.50 10.34
N SER A 100 -15.38 -1.60 10.31
CA SER A 100 -16.10 -2.42 9.34
C SER A 100 -15.89 -1.98 7.89
N LEU A 101 -15.68 -0.69 7.63
CA LEU A 101 -15.41 -0.18 6.28
C LEU A 101 -13.95 -0.30 5.87
N ALA A 102 -13.03 -0.02 6.79
CA ALA A 102 -11.60 0.09 6.47
C ALA A 102 -10.84 -1.24 6.53
N LEU A 103 -11.26 -2.19 7.37
CA LEU A 103 -10.51 -3.45 7.56
C LEU A 103 -10.72 -4.56 6.51
N PRO A 104 -11.87 -4.69 5.81
CA PRO A 104 -12.08 -5.81 4.90
C PRO A 104 -11.00 -5.96 3.82
N LEU A 105 -10.57 -4.85 3.21
CA LEU A 105 -9.55 -4.85 2.14
C LEU A 105 -8.15 -5.27 2.63
N PRO A 106 -7.59 -4.70 3.70
CA PRO A 106 -6.28 -5.14 4.19
C PRO A 106 -6.33 -6.50 4.88
N ILE A 107 -7.45 -6.90 5.51
CA ILE A 107 -7.61 -8.26 6.02
C ILE A 107 -7.64 -9.26 4.88
N SER A 108 -8.35 -8.98 3.78
CA SER A 108 -8.38 -9.89 2.65
C SER A 108 -7.00 -10.07 2.02
N ALA A 109 -6.17 -9.02 1.97
CA ALA A 109 -4.78 -9.13 1.54
C ALA A 109 -3.96 -10.11 2.42
N VAL A 110 -4.08 -10.02 3.75
CA VAL A 110 -3.43 -10.98 4.67
C VAL A 110 -3.95 -12.40 4.47
N VAL A 111 -5.28 -12.57 4.31
CA VAL A 111 -5.88 -13.89 4.06
C VAL A 111 -5.38 -14.48 2.74
N LEU A 112 -5.27 -13.67 1.69
CA LEU A 112 -4.76 -14.11 0.39
C LEU A 112 -3.30 -14.59 0.49
N GLU A 113 -2.45 -13.94 1.29
CA GLU A 113 -1.09 -14.45 1.56
C GLU A 113 -1.12 -15.84 2.21
N PHE A 114 -1.94 -16.05 3.23
CA PHE A 114 -2.08 -17.39 3.82
C PHE A 114 -2.71 -18.40 2.85
N MET A 115 -3.59 -17.98 1.95
CA MET A 115 -4.13 -18.86 0.91
C MET A 115 -3.07 -19.31 -0.10
N GLN A 116 -2.07 -18.48 -0.37
CA GLN A 116 -0.91 -18.86 -1.21
C GLN A 116 -0.09 -19.98 -0.55
N LEU A 117 0.02 -20.01 0.79
CA LEU A 117 0.68 -21.10 1.52
C LEU A 117 0.03 -22.46 1.26
N PHE A 118 -1.29 -22.49 1.09
CA PHE A 118 -2.06 -23.70 0.79
C PHE A 118 -2.21 -23.97 -0.72
N GLY A 119 -1.60 -23.15 -1.59
CA GLY A 119 -1.74 -23.27 -3.05
C GLY A 119 -3.15 -22.96 -3.57
N LEU A 120 -3.99 -22.29 -2.78
CA LEU A 120 -5.36 -21.91 -3.16
C LEU A 120 -5.41 -20.69 -4.07
N CYS A 121 -4.33 -19.92 -4.13
CA CYS A 121 -4.20 -18.71 -4.93
C CYS A 121 -2.84 -18.68 -5.64
N PRO A 122 -2.77 -18.13 -6.87
CA PRO A 122 -1.50 -17.94 -7.55
C PRO A 122 -0.66 -16.90 -6.80
N GLY A 123 0.57 -17.26 -6.44
CA GLY A 123 1.47 -16.42 -5.68
C GLY A 123 2.56 -17.22 -4.98
N THR A 124 3.35 -16.56 -4.16
CA THR A 124 4.37 -17.19 -3.31
C THR A 124 4.25 -16.54 -1.94
N PHE A 125 3.94 -17.35 -0.94
CA PHE A 125 3.83 -16.86 0.43
C PHE A 125 5.14 -16.20 0.87
N ASP A 126 5.04 -14.93 1.27
CA ASP A 126 6.14 -14.18 1.88
C ASP A 126 5.73 -13.68 3.27
N ILE A 127 6.53 -14.01 4.28
CA ILE A 127 6.34 -13.53 5.65
C ILE A 127 6.45 -12.01 5.74
N TYR A 128 7.29 -11.39 4.89
CA TYR A 128 7.46 -9.95 4.86
C TYR A 128 6.20 -9.24 4.36
N ASP A 129 5.46 -9.84 3.42
CA ASP A 129 4.18 -9.29 2.93
C ASP A 129 3.15 -9.27 4.05
N VAL A 130 3.04 -10.36 4.81
CA VAL A 130 2.16 -10.43 6.00
C VAL A 130 2.52 -9.35 7.01
N VAL A 131 3.81 -9.18 7.33
CA VAL A 131 4.28 -8.15 8.26
C VAL A 131 3.95 -6.75 7.74
N CYS A 132 4.18 -6.50 6.46
CA CYS A 132 3.88 -5.23 5.78
C CYS A 132 2.38 -4.88 5.80
N TYR A 133 1.49 -5.85 5.72
CA TYR A 133 0.05 -5.64 5.86
C TYR A 133 -0.39 -5.46 7.32
N VAL A 134 0.13 -6.27 8.24
CA VAL A 134 -0.31 -6.31 9.64
C VAL A 134 0.11 -5.06 10.43
N ILE A 135 1.31 -4.53 10.20
CA ILE A 135 1.79 -3.35 10.94
C ILE A 135 0.84 -2.15 10.77
N PRO A 136 0.48 -1.70 9.55
CA PRO A 136 -0.49 -0.63 9.36
C PRO A 136 -1.87 -0.93 9.94
N ILE A 137 -2.35 -2.18 9.87
CA ILE A 137 -3.64 -2.58 10.47
C ILE A 137 -3.61 -2.37 11.99
N ILE A 138 -2.56 -2.83 12.67
CA ILE A 138 -2.42 -2.68 14.12
C ILE A 138 -2.40 -1.19 14.50
N ILE A 139 -1.63 -0.38 13.76
CA ILE A 139 -1.55 1.06 13.98
C ILE A 139 -2.93 1.70 13.81
N PHE A 140 -3.66 1.35 12.73
CA PHE A 140 -4.99 1.87 12.47
C PHE A 140 -5.99 1.49 13.57
N VAL A 141 -6.05 0.23 13.99
CA VAL A 141 -6.96 -0.22 15.05
C VAL A 141 -6.68 0.48 16.39
N LYS A 142 -5.41 0.79 16.69
CA LYS A 142 -5.04 1.57 17.88
C LYS A 142 -5.41 3.05 17.77
N LEU A 143 -5.32 3.61 16.57
CA LEU A 143 -5.68 5.00 16.31
C LEU A 143 -7.20 5.23 16.27
N VAL A 144 -7.98 4.19 16.01
CA VAL A 144 -9.43 4.25 15.79
C VAL A 144 -10.25 3.95 17.03
#